data_AF-A0A7S3VD28-F1
#
_entry.id   AF-A0A7S3VD28-F1
#
_cell.length_a   1.000
_cell.length_b   1.000
_cell.length_c   1.000
_cell.angle_alpha   90.00
_cell.angle_beta   90.00
_cell.angle_gamma   90.00
#
_symmetry.space_group_name_H-M   'P 1'
#
loop_
_entity.id
_entity.type
_entity.pdbx_description
1 polymer ?
#
loop_
_entity_poly.entity_id
_entity_poly.type
_entity_poly.pdbx_seq_one_letter_code
_entity_poly.pdbx_strand_id
1 'polypeptide(L)'
;MKISVAALILALGLIPGEAEAGHNHHDSNHHLQAVGEEKCTVFIEDRLYDDRDETAPPKDKRSRLSCFMSDGRSYTIPFADADYIKENFESGLYESGKTELILGPGAMIDPSTNELVVSSAGAEFRPKESSGRRKLTSGTKTILVVRVVASNAQTTASQAELSDSVFGTSGDTITLSERYKSCSHGKLTFNAATGSNISAGTTQVTVSSSTSDGDDTMVNDVTEALNTLFGVSSPDQIADHVMYCLPYNTMSGIAYAYFDSWLSVYDDDWCTYPSVGVHEIGHNLYLDHSSTNDENGYDEYGDQSGAMGYSFP
;
A
#
# COMPACT_ATOMS: atom_id res chain seq x y z
N MET A 1 -26.99 6.78 -12.96
CA MET A 1 -27.01 6.65 -14.44
C MET A 1 -26.08 5.49 -14.76
N LYS A 2 -26.60 4.33 -15.18
CA LYS A 2 -25.78 3.13 -15.42
C LYS A 2 -25.11 3.26 -16.78
N ILE A 3 -23.79 3.35 -16.82
CA ILE A 3 -23.03 3.26 -18.07
C ILE A 3 -22.45 1.85 -18.11
N SER A 4 -23.02 1.01 -18.98
CA SER A 4 -22.52 -0.32 -19.29
C SER A 4 -21.75 -0.20 -20.60
N VAL A 5 -20.46 -0.49 -20.58
CA VAL A 5 -19.64 -0.59 -21.79
C VAL A 5 -19.74 -2.03 -22.27
N ALA A 6 -20.60 -2.25 -23.28
CA ALA A 6 -20.73 -3.52 -23.97
C ALA A 6 -20.60 -3.27 -25.48
N ALA A 7 -19.51 -3.76 -26.08
CA ALA A 7 -19.46 -4.32 -27.44
C ALA A 7 -18.02 -4.68 -27.84
N LEU A 8 -17.69 -5.97 -27.92
CA LEU A 8 -17.39 -6.64 -29.19
C LEU A 8 -17.34 -8.17 -28.98
N ILE A 9 -18.12 -8.91 -29.74
CA ILE A 9 -18.30 -10.37 -29.65
C ILE A 9 -17.84 -11.05 -30.94
N LEU A 10 -17.13 -12.17 -30.73
CA LEU A 10 -16.93 -13.38 -31.54
C LEU A 10 -16.24 -13.31 -32.92
N ALA A 11 -15.21 -14.15 -33.06
CA ALA A 11 -15.15 -15.17 -34.12
C ALA A 11 -14.15 -16.32 -33.81
N LEU A 12 -14.72 -17.52 -33.61
CA LEU A 12 -14.31 -18.85 -34.11
C LEU A 12 -12.93 -19.44 -33.72
N GLY A 13 -12.77 -20.71 -33.33
CA GLY A 13 -13.67 -21.87 -33.25
C GLY A 13 -12.91 -23.11 -32.75
N LEU A 14 -13.64 -24.08 -32.21
CA LEU A 14 -13.17 -25.41 -31.78
C LEU A 14 -12.83 -26.29 -32.99
N ILE A 15 -11.65 -26.93 -32.99
CA ILE A 15 -11.37 -28.19 -33.72
C ILE A 15 -10.44 -29.06 -32.83
N PRO A 16 -10.68 -30.38 -32.67
CA PRO A 16 -9.83 -31.26 -31.88
C PRO A 16 -8.77 -31.99 -32.71
N GLY A 17 -7.61 -32.25 -32.08
CA GLY A 17 -6.69 -33.37 -32.37
C GLY A 17 -5.54 -33.10 -33.35
N GLU A 18 -4.30 -33.05 -32.84
CA GLU A 18 -3.27 -34.09 -32.99
C GLU A 18 -1.93 -33.58 -32.43
N ALA A 19 -1.20 -34.49 -31.78
CA ALA A 19 0.06 -34.23 -31.09
C ALA A 19 1.24 -34.18 -32.06
N GLU A 20 2.12 -33.20 -31.91
CA GLU A 20 3.54 -33.35 -32.23
C GLU A 20 4.41 -32.43 -31.36
N ALA A 21 5.57 -32.94 -30.99
CA ALA A 21 6.41 -32.50 -29.90
C ALA A 21 7.28 -31.28 -30.23
N GLY A 22 7.59 -30.49 -29.18
CA GLY A 22 8.86 -29.77 -29.10
C GLY A 22 8.77 -28.25 -28.93
N HIS A 23 8.56 -27.80 -27.69
CA HIS A 23 9.30 -26.66 -27.12
C HIS A 23 9.08 -26.64 -25.60
N ASN A 24 10.18 -26.53 -24.83
CA ASN A 24 10.13 -26.30 -23.40
C ASN A 24 9.55 -24.91 -23.15
N HIS A 25 8.23 -24.82 -23.01
CA HIS A 25 7.61 -23.74 -22.27
C HIS A 25 7.74 -24.07 -20.78
N HIS A 26 8.38 -23.18 -20.03
CA HIS A 26 8.16 -23.08 -18.59
C HIS A 26 6.70 -22.66 -18.41
N ASP A 27 5.78 -23.62 -18.38
CA ASP A 27 4.44 -23.41 -17.85
C ASP A 27 4.58 -23.29 -16.33
N SER A 28 4.82 -22.06 -15.87
CA SER A 28 4.51 -21.70 -14.49
C SER A 28 3.02 -21.91 -14.32
N ASN A 29 2.64 -23.02 -13.69
CA ASN A 29 1.24 -23.36 -13.46
C ASN A 29 0.71 -22.41 -12.37
N HIS A 30 0.29 -21.20 -12.76
CA HIS A 30 -0.29 -20.20 -11.87
C HIS A 30 -1.56 -20.77 -11.23
N HIS A 31 -1.45 -21.27 -10.00
CA HIS A 31 -2.59 -21.84 -9.29
C HIS A 31 -3.45 -20.71 -8.72
N LEU A 32 -4.33 -20.19 -9.57
CA LEU A 32 -5.30 -19.18 -9.19
C LEU A 32 -6.20 -19.69 -8.05
N GLN A 33 -6.44 -18.84 -7.06
CA GLN A 33 -7.29 -19.11 -5.90
C GLN A 33 -8.60 -18.34 -6.01
N ALA A 34 -9.73 -18.97 -5.67
CA ALA A 34 -11.01 -18.28 -5.63
C ALA A 34 -11.02 -17.23 -4.52
N VAL A 35 -11.56 -16.04 -4.81
CA VAL A 35 -11.71 -15.01 -3.79
C VAL A 35 -12.85 -15.40 -2.84
N GLY A 36 -12.52 -15.53 -1.55
CA GLY A 36 -13.49 -15.91 -0.50
C GLY A 36 -14.41 -14.78 -0.04
N GLU A 37 -14.32 -13.60 -0.63
CA GLU A 37 -15.13 -12.42 -0.28
C GLU A 37 -15.93 -11.92 -1.49
N GLU A 38 -17.08 -11.29 -1.22
CA GLU A 38 -17.95 -10.72 -2.25
C GLU A 38 -17.52 -9.31 -2.69
N LYS A 39 -16.62 -8.67 -1.93
CA LYS A 39 -16.17 -7.31 -2.16
C LYS A 39 -14.88 -7.01 -1.40
N CYS A 40 -14.19 -5.95 -1.80
CA CYS A 40 -13.04 -5.40 -1.07
C CYS A 40 -13.04 -3.87 -1.12
N THR A 41 -12.32 -3.22 -0.20
CA THR A 41 -12.16 -1.75 -0.23
C THR A 41 -11.01 -1.37 -1.16
N VAL A 42 -11.22 -0.41 -2.04
CA VAL A 42 -10.23 0.02 -3.03
C VAL A 42 -9.40 1.17 -2.48
N PHE A 43 -8.09 1.08 -2.64
CA PHE A 43 -7.14 2.11 -2.26
C PHE A 43 -6.21 2.44 -3.41
N ILE A 44 -5.84 3.71 -3.51
CA ILE A 44 -4.73 4.16 -4.37
C ILE A 44 -3.47 4.01 -3.52
N GLU A 45 -2.52 3.23 -4.01
CA GLU A 45 -1.14 3.25 -3.54
C GLU A 45 -0.37 4.31 -4.32
N ASP A 46 0.52 5.00 -3.63
CA ASP A 46 1.55 5.77 -4.28
C ASP A 46 2.94 5.47 -3.70
N ARG A 47 3.92 5.36 -4.60
CA ARG A 47 5.23 4.77 -4.31
C ARG A 47 6.36 5.75 -4.57
N LEU A 48 7.17 5.94 -3.54
CA LEU A 48 8.35 6.78 -3.55
C LEU A 48 9.58 5.98 -4.00
N TYR A 49 10.43 6.62 -4.81
CA TYR A 49 11.73 6.09 -5.25
C TYR A 49 12.84 7.08 -4.90
N ASP A 50 14.05 6.57 -4.64
CA ASP A 50 15.26 7.39 -4.52
C ASP A 50 15.46 8.19 -5.82
N ASP A 51 15.80 9.47 -5.72
CA ASP A 51 16.01 10.35 -6.87
C ASP A 51 17.21 9.93 -7.73
N ARG A 52 18.13 9.17 -7.14
CA ARG A 52 19.31 8.61 -7.81
C ARG A 52 19.03 7.28 -8.48
N ASP A 53 17.84 6.71 -8.32
CA ASP A 53 17.44 5.49 -9.00
C ASP A 53 17.05 5.78 -10.46
N GLU A 54 18.02 5.63 -11.35
CA GLU A 54 17.82 5.77 -12.80
C GLU A 54 16.89 4.70 -13.39
N THR A 55 16.58 3.64 -12.63
CA THR A 55 15.65 2.58 -13.04
C THR A 55 14.21 2.82 -12.58
N ALA A 56 13.99 3.86 -11.77
CA ALA A 56 12.67 4.21 -11.28
C ALA A 56 11.71 4.53 -12.44
N PRO A 57 10.43 4.09 -12.36
CA PRO A 57 9.44 4.48 -13.34
C PRO A 57 9.21 6.00 -13.30
N PRO A 58 8.73 6.58 -14.42
CA PRO A 58 8.30 7.98 -14.47
C PRO A 58 7.35 8.30 -13.31
N LYS A 59 7.41 9.53 -12.77
CA LYS A 59 6.63 9.93 -11.59
C LYS A 59 5.13 9.70 -11.77
N ASP A 60 4.61 10.02 -12.95
CA ASP A 60 3.20 9.78 -13.34
C ASP A 60 2.81 8.30 -13.51
N LYS A 61 3.73 7.36 -13.25
CA LYS A 61 3.53 5.91 -13.38
C LYS A 61 3.75 5.15 -12.06
N ARG A 62 3.85 5.85 -10.93
CA ARG A 62 4.19 5.26 -9.63
C ARG A 62 2.98 4.80 -8.81
N SER A 63 1.79 5.25 -9.17
CA SER A 63 0.57 4.88 -8.46
C SER A 63 -0.07 3.61 -9.02
N ARG A 64 -0.65 2.80 -8.13
CA ARG A 64 -1.41 1.59 -8.48
C ARG A 64 -2.69 1.48 -7.67
N LEU A 65 -3.65 0.73 -8.18
CA LEU A 65 -4.92 0.49 -7.50
C LEU A 65 -4.87 -0.87 -6.81
N SER A 66 -5.14 -0.89 -5.50
CA SER A 66 -5.13 -2.11 -4.70
C SER A 66 -6.49 -2.35 -4.04
N CYS A 67 -6.80 -3.62 -3.85
CA CYS A 67 -8.02 -4.12 -3.25
C CYS A 67 -7.69 -4.73 -1.88
N PHE A 68 -8.19 -4.11 -0.82
CA PHE A 68 -8.00 -4.54 0.56
C PHE A 68 -9.19 -5.38 1.01
N MET A 69 -8.89 -6.62 1.38
CA MET A 69 -9.84 -7.59 1.90
C MET A 69 -10.24 -7.24 3.34
N SER A 70 -11.27 -7.91 3.85
CA SER A 70 -11.76 -7.67 5.21
C SER A 70 -10.74 -8.01 6.30
N ASP A 71 -9.74 -8.83 5.97
CA ASP A 71 -8.64 -9.19 6.87
C ASP A 71 -7.42 -8.25 6.80
N GLY A 72 -7.50 -7.20 5.99
CA GLY A 72 -6.44 -6.22 5.79
C GLY A 72 -5.40 -6.60 4.74
N ARG A 73 -5.43 -7.81 4.18
CA ARG A 73 -4.54 -8.18 3.06
C ARG A 73 -4.90 -7.40 1.81
N SER A 74 -3.89 -7.05 1.02
CA SER A 74 -4.03 -6.22 -0.17
C SER A 74 -3.60 -6.97 -1.43
N TYR A 75 -4.34 -6.77 -2.51
CA TYR A 75 -4.04 -7.35 -3.82
C TYR A 75 -4.08 -6.27 -4.90
N THR A 76 -3.05 -6.23 -5.75
CA THR A 76 -2.96 -5.27 -6.85
C THR A 76 -4.02 -5.58 -7.91
N ILE A 77 -4.65 -4.56 -8.48
CA ILE A 77 -5.59 -4.69 -9.60
C ILE A 77 -4.80 -4.42 -10.89
N PRO A 78 -4.36 -5.45 -11.63
CA PRO A 78 -3.31 -5.30 -12.66
C PRO A 78 -3.74 -4.46 -13.87
N PHE A 79 -5.04 -4.36 -14.17
CA PHE A 79 -5.53 -3.51 -15.27
C PHE A 79 -5.62 -2.03 -14.90
N ALA A 80 -5.54 -1.69 -13.61
CA ALA A 80 -5.76 -0.35 -13.08
C ALA A 80 -4.43 0.33 -12.74
N ASP A 81 -3.63 0.56 -13.79
CA ASP A 81 -2.37 1.30 -13.71
C ASP A 81 -2.59 2.81 -13.51
N ALA A 82 -1.50 3.58 -13.45
CA ALA A 82 -1.56 5.01 -13.23
C ALA A 82 -2.38 5.79 -14.28
N ASP A 83 -2.41 5.34 -15.55
CA ASP A 83 -3.23 5.98 -16.58
C ASP A 83 -4.71 5.71 -16.34
N TYR A 84 -5.06 4.46 -16.05
CA TYR A 84 -6.42 4.10 -15.63
C TYR A 84 -6.82 4.93 -14.41
N ILE A 85 -5.92 5.09 -13.44
CA ILE A 85 -6.19 5.85 -12.21
C ILE A 85 -6.52 7.29 -12.54
N LYS A 86 -5.66 7.96 -13.33
CA LYS A 86 -5.84 9.34 -13.71
C LYS A 86 -7.15 9.58 -14.47
N GLU A 87 -7.45 8.74 -15.45
CA GLU A 87 -8.67 8.84 -16.25
C GLU A 87 -9.95 8.64 -15.42
N ASN A 88 -9.91 7.72 -14.46
CA ASN A 88 -11.10 7.31 -13.71
C ASN A 88 -11.28 8.04 -12.38
N PHE A 89 -10.21 8.60 -11.80
CA PHE A 89 -10.27 9.43 -10.61
C PHE A 89 -11.05 10.73 -10.87
N GLU A 90 -10.76 11.43 -11.97
CA GLU A 90 -11.49 12.66 -12.35
C GLU A 90 -12.98 12.39 -12.61
N SER A 91 -13.30 11.21 -13.15
CA SER A 91 -14.68 10.80 -13.39
C SER A 91 -15.46 10.47 -12.12
N GLY A 92 -14.76 10.33 -10.97
CA GLY A 92 -15.33 9.92 -9.70
C GLY A 92 -15.78 8.46 -9.66
N LEU A 93 -15.19 7.60 -10.51
CA LEU A 93 -15.50 6.17 -10.54
C LEU A 93 -15.21 5.50 -9.20
N TYR A 94 -14.15 5.96 -8.53
CA TYR A 94 -13.77 5.54 -7.19
C TYR A 94 -13.11 6.69 -6.43
N GLU A 95 -13.13 6.57 -5.11
CA GLU A 95 -12.43 7.38 -4.13
C GLU A 95 -11.73 6.42 -3.15
N SER A 96 -10.42 6.59 -2.98
CA SER A 96 -9.58 5.74 -2.12
C SER A 96 -10.19 5.61 -0.71
N GLY A 97 -10.25 4.39 -0.18
CA GLY A 97 -10.81 4.07 1.14
C GLY A 97 -12.33 4.17 1.27
N LYS A 98 -13.02 4.76 0.29
CA LYS A 98 -14.47 5.02 0.29
C LYS A 98 -15.23 4.28 -0.78
N THR A 99 -14.54 3.50 -1.61
CA THR A 99 -15.14 2.71 -2.68
C THR A 99 -14.86 1.24 -2.43
N GLU A 100 -15.88 0.42 -2.66
CA GLU A 100 -15.79 -1.03 -2.65
C GLU A 100 -15.83 -1.53 -4.09
N LEU A 101 -14.92 -2.45 -4.44
CA LEU A 101 -15.00 -3.24 -5.66
C LEU A 101 -15.81 -4.49 -5.35
N ILE A 102 -16.89 -4.72 -6.09
CA ILE A 102 -17.71 -5.92 -5.99
C ILE A 102 -17.06 -7.04 -6.81
N LEU A 103 -16.77 -8.14 -6.14
CA LEU A 103 -16.06 -9.29 -6.70
C LEU A 103 -17.09 -10.28 -7.25
N GLY A 104 -17.09 -10.44 -8.58
CA GLY A 104 -17.96 -11.40 -9.24
C GLY A 104 -17.51 -12.87 -9.04
N PRO A 105 -18.33 -13.86 -9.41
CA PRO A 105 -18.03 -15.29 -9.23
C PRO A 105 -16.75 -15.81 -9.94
N GLY A 106 -16.15 -15.01 -10.81
CA GLY A 106 -14.89 -15.32 -11.51
C GLY A 106 -13.69 -14.52 -11.00
N ALA A 107 -13.83 -13.78 -9.89
CA ALA A 107 -12.70 -13.11 -9.26
C ALA A 107 -11.76 -14.15 -8.64
N MET A 108 -10.49 -14.05 -8.99
CA MET A 108 -9.44 -14.95 -8.50
C MET A 108 -8.25 -14.14 -7.98
N ILE A 109 -7.52 -14.69 -7.03
CA ILE A 109 -6.20 -14.19 -6.61
C ILE A 109 -5.15 -15.05 -7.31
N ASP A 110 -4.16 -14.41 -7.93
CA ASP A 110 -2.91 -15.07 -8.29
C ASP A 110 -1.95 -14.96 -7.09
N PRO A 111 -1.71 -16.04 -6.33
CA PRO A 111 -0.85 -15.99 -5.16
C PRO A 111 0.63 -15.81 -5.50
N SER A 112 1.04 -15.99 -6.76
CA SER A 112 2.43 -15.81 -7.19
C SER A 112 2.78 -14.35 -7.51
N THR A 113 1.78 -13.56 -7.89
CA THR A 113 1.95 -12.13 -8.19
C THR A 113 1.23 -11.23 -7.19
N ASN A 114 0.44 -11.80 -6.26
CA ASN A 114 -0.47 -11.08 -5.36
C ASN A 114 -1.42 -10.13 -6.11
N GLU A 115 -1.83 -10.55 -7.30
CA GLU A 115 -2.77 -9.80 -8.13
C GLU A 115 -4.19 -10.33 -7.96
N LEU A 116 -5.14 -9.40 -7.96
CA LEU A 116 -6.55 -9.70 -8.09
C LEU A 116 -6.92 -9.78 -9.57
N VAL A 117 -7.12 -11.00 -10.05
CA VAL A 117 -7.62 -11.28 -11.38
C VAL A 117 -9.14 -11.09 -11.40
N VAL A 118 -9.55 -9.90 -11.84
CA VAL A 118 -10.95 -9.54 -12.11
C VAL A 118 -11.09 -9.05 -13.55
N SER A 119 -12.21 -9.40 -14.20
CA SER A 119 -12.52 -8.88 -15.52
C SER A 119 -12.85 -7.39 -15.43
N SER A 120 -12.13 -6.54 -16.17
CA SER A 120 -12.40 -5.10 -16.24
C SER A 120 -13.82 -4.78 -16.74
N ALA A 121 -14.39 -5.63 -17.59
CA ALA A 121 -15.78 -5.51 -18.06
C ALA A 121 -16.83 -5.91 -17.01
N GLY A 122 -16.42 -6.53 -15.91
CA GLY A 122 -17.28 -6.99 -14.80
C GLY A 122 -16.97 -6.35 -13.45
N ALA A 123 -15.96 -5.48 -13.37
CA ALA A 123 -15.62 -4.76 -12.15
C ALA A 123 -16.69 -3.70 -11.84
N GLU A 124 -17.41 -3.89 -10.74
CA GLU A 124 -18.41 -2.93 -10.27
C GLU A 124 -17.88 -2.18 -9.04
N PHE A 125 -17.66 -0.87 -9.19
CA PHE A 125 -17.28 0.00 -8.08
C PHE A 125 -18.54 0.61 -7.43
N ARG A 126 -18.61 0.56 -6.11
CA ARG A 126 -19.71 1.12 -5.33
C ARG A 126 -19.19 1.98 -4.18
N PRO A 127 -19.83 3.12 -3.87
CA PRO A 127 -19.52 3.85 -2.64
C PRO A 127 -19.76 2.96 -1.41
N LYS A 128 -18.83 3.02 -0.45
CA LYS A 128 -18.97 2.39 0.86
C LYS A 128 -20.09 3.09 1.63
N GLU A 129 -21.01 2.32 2.20
CA GLU A 129 -22.24 2.86 2.83
C GLU A 129 -21.98 3.80 4.03
N SER A 130 -20.76 3.83 4.57
CA SER A 130 -20.35 4.70 5.67
C SER A 130 -19.44 5.89 5.27
N SER A 131 -19.31 6.21 3.98
CA SER A 131 -18.42 7.28 3.51
C SER A 131 -18.89 8.68 3.97
N GLY A 132 -18.40 9.10 5.14
CA GLY A 132 -18.61 10.44 5.67
C GLY A 132 -17.87 11.51 4.86
N ARG A 133 -18.37 12.74 4.90
CA ARG A 133 -17.72 13.90 4.30
C ARG A 133 -16.34 14.12 4.95
N ARG A 134 -15.31 14.40 4.13
CA ARG A 134 -13.92 14.65 4.57
C ARG A 134 -13.89 15.57 5.79
N LYS A 135 -13.43 15.05 6.93
CA LYS A 135 -13.17 15.84 8.13
C LYS A 135 -11.70 16.18 8.16
N LEU A 136 -11.38 17.42 8.52
CA LEU A 136 -9.99 17.81 8.83
C LEU A 136 -9.44 16.85 9.88
N THR A 137 -8.33 16.19 9.54
CA THR A 137 -7.64 15.30 10.47
C THR A 137 -7.12 16.12 11.64
N SER A 138 -7.54 15.75 12.84
CA SER A 138 -7.14 16.38 14.09
C SER A 138 -7.26 15.38 15.24
N GLY A 139 -6.74 15.75 16.40
CA GLY A 139 -6.73 14.93 17.60
C GLY A 139 -5.48 14.08 17.72
N THR A 140 -5.60 13.06 18.56
CA THR A 140 -4.52 12.12 18.84
C THR A 140 -4.78 10.80 18.15
N LYS A 141 -3.81 10.34 17.39
CA LYS A 141 -3.80 9.06 16.68
C LYS A 141 -2.69 8.16 17.20
N THR A 142 -2.78 6.86 16.97
CA THR A 142 -1.73 5.89 17.30
C THR A 142 -1.00 5.37 16.07
N ILE A 143 0.30 5.10 16.22
CA ILE A 143 1.12 4.41 15.21
C ILE A 143 1.71 3.15 15.82
N LEU A 144 1.60 2.04 15.11
CA LEU A 144 2.39 0.83 15.36
C LEU A 144 3.48 0.71 14.31
N VAL A 145 4.74 0.54 14.73
CA VAL A 145 5.86 0.30 13.83
C VAL A 145 6.25 -1.18 13.88
N VAL A 146 6.28 -1.85 12.73
CA VAL A 146 6.45 -3.29 12.63
C VAL A 146 7.81 -3.59 12.04
N ARG A 147 8.68 -4.18 12.87
CA ARG A 147 9.96 -4.74 12.42
C ARG A 147 9.73 -6.12 11.82
N VAL A 148 10.22 -6.35 10.62
CA VAL A 148 9.98 -7.61 9.89
C VAL A 148 11.25 -8.46 9.89
N VAL A 149 11.09 -9.74 10.25
CA VAL A 149 12.10 -10.78 10.10
C VAL A 149 11.61 -11.76 9.04
N ALA A 150 12.16 -11.66 7.83
CA ALA A 150 11.89 -12.57 6.72
C ALA A 150 12.71 -13.86 6.85
N SER A 151 12.48 -14.82 5.96
CA SER A 151 13.19 -16.11 5.99
C SER A 151 14.69 -16.00 5.66
N ASN A 152 15.10 -14.95 4.92
CA ASN A 152 16.48 -14.75 4.45
C ASN A 152 17.12 -13.43 4.91
N ALA A 153 16.35 -12.51 5.49
CA ALA A 153 16.80 -11.19 5.92
C ALA A 153 15.91 -10.61 7.03
N GLN A 154 16.25 -9.44 7.55
CA GLN A 154 15.42 -8.72 8.51
C GLN A 154 15.63 -7.21 8.32
N THR A 155 14.68 -6.39 8.77
CA THR A 155 14.89 -4.95 8.91
C THR A 155 16.17 -4.69 9.72
N THR A 156 17.04 -3.82 9.19
CA THR A 156 18.34 -3.47 9.80
C THR A 156 18.14 -2.82 11.15
N ALA A 157 17.35 -1.74 11.21
CA ALA A 157 17.00 -1.07 12.46
C ALA A 157 16.34 -2.01 13.48
N SER A 158 16.75 -1.90 14.74
CA SER A 158 16.13 -2.57 15.87
C SER A 158 14.80 -1.92 16.24
N GLN A 159 13.97 -2.62 17.02
CA GLN A 159 12.74 -2.06 17.59
C GLN A 159 13.01 -0.77 18.40
N ALA A 160 14.15 -0.67 19.10
CA ALA A 160 14.48 0.52 19.86
C ALA A 160 14.84 1.72 18.96
N GLU A 161 15.56 1.49 17.87
CA GLU A 161 15.90 2.53 16.88
C GLU A 161 14.65 3.01 16.13
N LEU A 162 13.79 2.08 15.70
CA LEU A 162 12.50 2.39 15.07
C LEU A 162 11.57 3.19 16.00
N SER A 163 11.55 2.83 17.29
CA SER A 163 10.80 3.58 18.30
C SER A 163 11.34 5.01 18.47
N ASP A 164 12.67 5.16 18.47
CA ASP A 164 13.30 6.47 18.64
C ASP A 164 13.09 7.37 17.43
N SER A 165 13.25 6.86 16.21
CA SER A 165 13.05 7.64 14.98
C SER A 165 11.61 8.13 14.81
N VAL A 166 10.62 7.34 15.22
CA VAL A 166 9.20 7.69 15.07
C VAL A 166 8.68 8.50 16.25
N PHE A 167 9.11 8.23 17.48
CA PHE A 167 8.52 8.79 18.70
C PHE A 167 9.51 9.53 19.63
N GLY A 168 10.81 9.45 19.41
CA GLY A 168 11.84 10.15 20.19
C GLY A 168 12.12 9.50 21.55
N THR A 169 11.93 8.18 21.67
CA THR A 169 12.00 7.46 22.96
C THR A 169 13.38 7.43 23.62
N SER A 170 14.45 7.66 22.86
CA SER A 170 15.84 7.68 23.30
C SER A 170 16.51 9.04 23.07
N GLY A 171 15.75 10.09 22.79
CA GLY A 171 16.23 11.48 22.73
C GLY A 171 16.34 12.06 21.33
N ASP A 172 15.91 11.35 20.28
CA ASP A 172 15.72 11.99 18.99
C ASP A 172 14.68 13.14 19.11
N THR A 173 15.08 14.31 18.63
CA THR A 173 14.28 15.54 18.72
C THR A 173 13.57 15.87 17.42
N ILE A 174 13.90 15.18 16.32
CA ILE A 174 13.30 15.36 15.01
C ILE A 174 12.72 14.01 14.59
N THR A 175 11.46 13.78 14.92
CA THR A 175 10.79 12.50 14.70
C THR A 175 9.48 12.71 13.97
N LEU A 176 8.91 11.65 13.39
CA LEU A 176 7.60 11.73 12.74
C LEU A 176 6.54 12.33 13.69
N SER A 177 6.46 11.80 14.91
CA SER A 177 5.51 12.27 15.93
C SER A 177 5.70 13.75 16.26
N GLU A 178 6.95 14.17 16.44
CA GLU A 178 7.26 15.55 16.77
C GLU A 178 6.97 16.50 15.59
N ARG A 179 7.30 16.13 14.34
CA ARG A 179 7.02 16.95 13.15
C ARG A 179 5.54 17.23 12.98
N TYR A 180 4.69 16.20 13.09
CA TYR A 180 3.24 16.41 13.03
C TYR A 180 2.73 17.27 14.18
N LYS A 181 3.25 17.08 15.39
CA LYS A 181 2.87 17.89 16.55
C LYS A 181 3.27 19.35 16.39
N SER A 182 4.49 19.65 15.94
CA SER A 182 4.99 21.02 15.83
C SER A 182 4.35 21.76 14.65
N CYS A 183 4.29 21.14 13.47
CA CYS A 183 3.64 21.73 12.28
C CYS A 183 2.14 21.97 12.47
N SER A 184 1.45 21.12 13.24
CA SER A 184 0.02 21.28 13.53
C SER A 184 -0.27 22.14 14.76
N HIS A 185 0.74 22.69 15.45
CA HIS A 185 0.59 23.36 16.75
C HIS A 185 -0.17 22.51 17.78
N GLY A 186 0.10 21.20 17.79
CA GLY A 186 -0.52 20.22 18.69
C GLY A 186 -1.98 19.88 18.36
N LYS A 187 -2.47 20.26 17.17
CA LYS A 187 -3.82 19.89 16.71
C LYS A 187 -3.89 18.48 16.15
N LEU A 188 -2.78 17.94 15.71
CA LEU A 188 -2.61 16.56 15.29
C LEU A 188 -1.36 15.99 15.97
N THR A 189 -1.52 14.90 16.70
CA THR A 189 -0.43 14.24 17.42
C THR A 189 -0.47 12.75 17.18
N PHE A 190 0.69 12.13 16.98
CA PHE A 190 0.81 10.68 16.86
C PHE A 190 1.51 10.11 18.08
N ASN A 191 0.83 9.21 18.78
CA ASN A 191 1.39 8.48 19.92
C ASN A 191 1.80 7.07 19.50
N ALA A 192 2.77 6.51 20.21
CA ALA A 192 3.06 5.08 20.14
C ALA A 192 1.81 4.25 20.46
N ALA A 193 1.54 3.23 19.65
CA ALA A 193 0.59 2.19 20.01
C ALA A 193 1.04 1.48 21.30
N THR A 194 0.07 0.94 22.04
CA THR A 194 0.32 0.27 23.32
C THR A 194 -0.49 -1.02 23.40
N GLY A 195 0.07 -2.05 24.00
CA GLY A 195 -0.64 -3.32 24.17
C GLY A 195 0.32 -4.47 24.48
N SER A 196 -0.24 -5.65 24.66
CA SER A 196 0.56 -6.89 24.68
C SER A 196 1.32 -7.02 23.35
N ASN A 197 2.56 -7.50 23.39
CA ASN A 197 3.45 -7.63 22.23
C ASN A 197 3.87 -6.30 21.58
N ILE A 198 3.61 -5.16 22.22
CA ILE A 198 4.09 -3.84 21.77
C ILE A 198 5.06 -3.29 22.81
N SER A 199 6.26 -2.95 22.35
CA SER A 199 7.29 -2.29 23.14
C SER A 199 7.54 -0.90 22.55
N ALA A 200 7.19 0.15 23.31
CA ALA A 200 7.42 1.54 22.91
C ALA A 200 6.88 1.89 21.50
N GLY A 201 5.69 1.40 21.15
CA GLY A 201 5.08 1.64 19.83
C GLY A 201 5.61 0.76 18.71
N THR A 202 6.49 -0.20 19.02
CA THR A 202 7.02 -1.15 18.04
C THR A 202 6.63 -2.59 18.37
N THR A 203 6.56 -3.42 17.34
CA THR A 203 6.48 -4.87 17.47
C THR A 203 7.40 -5.53 16.44
N GLN A 204 7.61 -6.84 16.58
CA GLN A 204 8.35 -7.62 15.60
C GLN A 204 7.55 -8.85 15.20
N VAL A 205 7.50 -9.10 13.90
CA VAL A 205 6.92 -10.32 13.33
C VAL A 205 7.97 -11.10 12.55
N THR A 206 7.77 -12.42 12.48
CA THR A 206 8.57 -13.31 11.64
C THR A 206 7.65 -13.92 10.60
N VAL A 207 8.07 -13.86 9.34
CA VAL A 207 7.30 -14.32 8.17
C VAL A 207 8.06 -15.37 7.39
N SER A 208 7.34 -16.20 6.63
CA SER A 208 7.92 -17.22 5.77
C SER A 208 8.48 -16.67 4.46
N SER A 209 7.88 -15.59 3.95
CA SER A 209 8.36 -14.90 2.76
C SER A 209 9.85 -14.52 2.88
N SER A 210 10.53 -14.63 1.76
CA SER A 210 11.87 -14.11 1.52
C SER A 210 11.79 -12.74 0.86
N THR A 211 12.87 -11.97 0.90
CA THR A 211 12.93 -10.68 0.17
C THR A 211 12.75 -10.83 -1.33
N SER A 212 13.09 -11.99 -1.91
CA SER A 212 12.89 -12.27 -3.33
C SER A 212 11.43 -12.55 -3.73
N ASP A 213 10.54 -12.76 -2.76
CA ASP A 213 9.11 -12.97 -3.02
C ASP A 213 8.37 -11.64 -3.27
N GLY A 214 9.06 -10.51 -3.10
CA GLY A 214 8.51 -9.17 -3.30
C GLY A 214 7.69 -8.65 -2.12
N ASP A 215 7.41 -7.36 -2.16
CA ASP A 215 6.66 -6.67 -1.11
C ASP A 215 5.19 -7.04 -1.07
N ASP A 216 4.54 -7.27 -2.20
CA ASP A 216 3.12 -7.65 -2.21
C ASP A 216 2.87 -8.95 -1.42
N THR A 217 3.77 -9.94 -1.58
CA THR A 217 3.74 -11.18 -0.79
C THR A 217 4.04 -10.91 0.68
N MET A 218 5.14 -10.20 0.95
CA MET A 218 5.62 -9.94 2.30
C MET A 218 4.62 -9.13 3.14
N VAL A 219 3.95 -8.13 2.56
CA VAL A 219 2.94 -7.31 3.24
C VAL A 219 1.74 -8.15 3.66
N ASN A 220 1.32 -9.11 2.83
CA ASN A 220 0.24 -10.03 3.18
C ASN A 220 0.66 -11.01 4.28
N ASP A 221 1.87 -11.56 4.22
CA ASP A 221 2.43 -12.41 5.28
C ASP A 221 2.56 -11.65 6.62
N VAL A 222 3.03 -10.39 6.59
CA VAL A 222 3.14 -9.52 7.77
C VAL A 222 1.77 -9.24 8.35
N THR A 223 0.78 -8.93 7.50
CA THR A 223 -0.60 -8.68 7.91
C THR A 223 -1.21 -9.90 8.60
N GLU A 224 -1.04 -11.09 8.02
CA GLU A 224 -1.50 -12.34 8.64
C GLU A 224 -0.80 -12.62 9.98
N ALA A 225 0.51 -12.37 10.05
CA ALA A 225 1.28 -12.52 11.28
C ALA A 225 0.80 -11.57 12.39
N LEU A 226 0.47 -10.32 12.06
CA LEU A 226 -0.10 -9.35 13.01
C LEU A 226 -1.49 -9.77 13.46
N ASN A 227 -2.38 -10.14 12.54
CA ASN A 227 -3.72 -10.61 12.87
C ASN A 227 -3.67 -11.78 13.87
N THR A 228 -2.76 -12.73 13.63
CA THR A 228 -2.51 -13.87 14.52
C THR A 228 -1.94 -13.44 15.87
N LEU A 229 -0.91 -12.59 15.87
CA LEU A 229 -0.20 -12.16 17.09
C LEU A 229 -1.10 -11.35 18.03
N PHE A 230 -2.01 -10.54 17.48
CA PHE A 230 -2.88 -9.64 18.23
C PHE A 230 -4.31 -10.17 18.39
N GLY A 231 -4.69 -11.25 17.70
CA GLY A 231 -6.04 -11.80 17.74
C GLY A 231 -7.08 -10.84 17.16
N VAL A 232 -6.70 -10.06 16.14
CA VAL A 232 -7.56 -9.10 15.45
C VAL A 232 -7.92 -9.62 14.06
N SER A 233 -8.98 -9.08 13.45
CA SER A 233 -9.31 -9.46 12.07
C SER A 233 -8.52 -8.66 11.05
N SER A 234 -8.07 -7.44 11.37
CA SER A 234 -7.27 -6.59 10.49
C SER A 234 -6.38 -5.64 11.32
N PRO A 235 -5.20 -5.23 10.84
CA PRO A 235 -4.24 -4.44 11.63
C PRO A 235 -4.72 -3.03 12.02
N ASP A 236 -5.70 -2.45 11.32
CA ASP A 236 -6.34 -1.17 11.67
C ASP A 236 -7.10 -1.21 13.01
N GLN A 237 -7.31 -2.40 13.57
CA GLN A 237 -7.84 -2.57 14.93
C GLN A 237 -6.76 -2.42 16.02
N ILE A 238 -5.47 -2.45 15.65
CA ILE A 238 -4.34 -2.35 16.59
C ILE A 238 -3.96 -0.88 16.81
N ALA A 239 -3.89 -0.10 15.73
CA ALA A 239 -3.54 1.31 15.74
C ALA A 239 -4.21 2.06 14.57
N ASP A 240 -4.33 3.39 14.68
CA ASP A 240 -4.86 4.21 13.58
C ASP A 240 -4.01 4.10 12.31
N HIS A 241 -2.69 3.95 12.47
CA HIS A 241 -1.74 3.71 11.39
C HIS A 241 -0.73 2.63 11.76
N VAL A 242 -0.29 1.87 10.77
CA VAL A 242 0.71 0.81 10.92
C VAL A 242 1.78 0.98 9.85
N MET A 243 3.04 1.04 10.29
CA MET A 243 4.22 1.19 9.43
C MET A 243 4.92 -0.16 9.33
N TYR A 244 4.97 -0.76 8.14
CA TYR A 244 5.74 -1.97 7.89
C TYR A 244 7.15 -1.61 7.44
N CYS A 245 8.14 -1.87 8.28
CA CYS A 245 9.54 -1.69 7.91
C CYS A 245 10.06 -3.03 7.37
N LEU A 246 10.09 -3.21 6.05
CA LEU A 246 10.49 -4.46 5.41
C LEU A 246 12.02 -4.61 5.43
N PRO A 247 12.58 -5.82 5.27
CA PRO A 247 14.02 -5.98 5.07
C PRO A 247 14.48 -5.34 3.76
N TYR A 248 15.75 -4.95 3.69
CA TYR A 248 16.36 -4.38 2.48
C TYR A 248 16.14 -5.22 1.22
N ASN A 249 15.89 -4.54 0.09
CA ASN A 249 15.64 -5.11 -1.23
C ASN A 249 14.38 -5.99 -1.30
N THR A 250 13.39 -5.76 -0.44
CA THR A 250 12.10 -6.46 -0.56
C THR A 250 11.22 -5.85 -1.63
N MET A 251 11.28 -4.54 -1.79
CA MET A 251 10.44 -3.76 -2.69
C MET A 251 11.27 -3.04 -3.75
N SER A 252 10.61 -2.66 -4.84
CA SER A 252 11.11 -1.56 -5.67
C SER A 252 10.72 -0.22 -5.02
N GLY A 253 11.57 0.79 -5.14
CA GLY A 253 11.40 2.05 -4.43
C GLY A 253 11.80 1.98 -2.97
N ILE A 254 11.53 3.04 -2.22
CA ILE A 254 12.01 3.22 -0.85
C ILE A 254 10.89 3.23 0.19
N ALA A 255 9.69 3.62 -0.22
CA ALA A 255 8.49 3.59 0.59
C ALA A 255 7.22 3.69 -0.28
N TYR A 256 6.07 3.33 0.27
CA TYR A 256 4.77 3.66 -0.29
C TYR A 256 3.71 3.71 0.80
N ALA A 257 2.60 4.37 0.47
CA ALA A 257 1.43 4.43 1.32
C ALA A 257 0.15 4.47 0.50
N TYR A 258 -0.94 4.20 1.20
CA TYR A 258 -2.27 4.20 0.60
C TYR A 258 -3.05 5.45 1.03
N PHE A 259 -3.73 6.07 0.07
CA PHE A 259 -4.56 7.26 0.31
C PHE A 259 -5.76 6.95 1.22
N ASP A 260 -5.97 7.73 2.28
CA ASP A 260 -7.06 7.54 3.27
C ASP A 260 -7.06 6.14 3.92
N SER A 261 -5.87 5.59 4.17
CA SER A 261 -5.66 4.23 4.69
C SER A 261 -4.88 4.22 6.01
N TRP A 262 -4.77 3.04 6.60
CA TRP A 262 -4.00 2.78 7.82
C TRP A 262 -2.54 2.36 7.53
N LEU A 263 -2.24 1.85 6.32
CA LEU A 263 -0.97 1.18 6.02
C LEU A 263 0.03 2.09 5.29
N SER A 264 1.27 2.11 5.77
CA SER A 264 2.46 2.59 5.05
C SER A 264 3.56 1.52 5.10
N VAL A 265 4.36 1.42 4.05
CA VAL A 265 5.39 0.39 3.87
C VAL A 265 6.72 1.04 3.48
N TYR A 266 7.81 0.57 4.06
CA TYR A 266 9.13 1.17 3.92
C TYR A 266 10.18 0.10 3.67
N ASP A 267 11.16 0.38 2.81
CA ASP A 267 12.33 -0.47 2.61
C ASP A 267 13.36 -0.20 3.71
N ASP A 268 13.59 -1.17 4.58
CA ASP A 268 14.66 -1.17 5.57
C ASP A 268 14.76 0.11 6.41
N ASP A 269 15.91 0.79 6.35
CA ASP A 269 16.20 1.99 7.11
C ASP A 269 15.38 3.20 6.66
N TRP A 270 14.71 3.17 5.50
CA TRP A 270 13.80 4.25 5.08
C TRP A 270 12.66 4.49 6.09
N CYS A 271 12.33 3.47 6.88
CA CYS A 271 11.40 3.57 8.02
C CYS A 271 11.88 4.50 9.15
N THR A 272 13.17 4.85 9.16
CA THR A 272 13.80 5.70 10.19
C THR A 272 13.89 7.18 9.81
N TYR A 273 13.63 7.53 8.55
CA TYR A 273 13.75 8.91 8.09
C TYR A 273 12.45 9.68 8.39
N PRO A 274 12.48 10.72 9.24
CA PRO A 274 11.26 11.44 9.64
C PRO A 274 10.53 12.09 8.47
N SER A 275 11.26 12.55 7.45
CA SER A 275 10.67 13.15 6.24
C SER A 275 9.86 12.14 5.44
N VAL A 276 10.42 10.95 5.19
CA VAL A 276 9.73 9.84 4.52
C VAL A 276 8.53 9.38 5.36
N GLY A 277 8.71 9.19 6.66
CA GLY A 277 7.61 8.84 7.54
C GLY A 277 6.48 9.87 7.57
N VAL A 278 6.79 11.17 7.55
CA VAL A 278 5.78 12.23 7.47
C VAL A 278 5.06 12.19 6.12
N HIS A 279 5.77 11.96 5.03
CA HIS A 279 5.24 11.86 3.67
C HIS A 279 4.23 10.72 3.54
N GLU A 280 4.62 9.51 3.89
CA GLU A 280 3.79 8.32 3.77
C GLU A 280 2.56 8.37 4.69
N ILE A 281 2.73 8.79 5.95
CA ILE A 281 1.58 9.04 6.83
C ILE A 281 0.71 10.17 6.27
N GLY A 282 1.26 11.11 5.51
CA GLY A 282 0.51 12.15 4.82
C GLY A 282 -0.48 11.57 3.81
N HIS A 283 -0.05 10.60 2.99
CA HIS A 283 -0.95 9.86 2.10
C HIS A 283 -2.03 9.11 2.88
N ASN A 284 -1.68 8.45 3.99
CA ASN A 284 -2.67 7.83 4.88
C ASN A 284 -3.71 8.83 5.42
N LEU A 285 -3.35 10.11 5.57
CA LEU A 285 -4.25 11.20 5.93
C LEU A 285 -5.00 11.83 4.73
N TYR A 286 -4.90 11.20 3.56
CA TYR A 286 -5.48 11.65 2.30
C TYR A 286 -4.89 12.98 1.81
N LEU A 287 -3.59 13.19 2.04
CA LEU A 287 -2.83 14.27 1.42
C LEU A 287 -2.22 13.77 0.11
N ASP A 288 -2.42 14.57 -0.92
CA ASP A 288 -1.79 14.38 -2.22
C ASP A 288 -0.47 15.13 -2.26
N HIS A 289 0.33 14.81 -3.25
CA HIS A 289 1.53 15.54 -3.54
C HIS A 289 1.27 17.04 -3.74
N SER A 290 2.21 17.85 -3.28
CA SER A 290 2.09 19.32 -3.25
C SER A 290 2.40 19.97 -4.60
N SER A 291 2.88 19.21 -5.57
CA SER A 291 3.04 19.62 -6.96
C SER A 291 2.38 18.61 -7.90
N THR A 292 2.00 19.07 -9.08
CA THR A 292 1.42 18.22 -10.13
C THR A 292 2.00 18.51 -11.51
N ASN A 293 2.59 19.69 -11.75
CA ASN A 293 3.21 20.06 -13.02
C ASN A 293 4.30 21.12 -12.79
N ASP A 294 5.44 20.99 -13.47
CA ASP A 294 6.41 22.07 -13.67
C ASP A 294 6.37 22.57 -15.13
N GLU A 295 7.21 23.56 -15.47
CA GLU A 295 7.30 24.09 -16.84
C GLU A 295 7.84 23.07 -17.88
N ASN A 296 8.37 21.92 -17.42
CA ASN A 296 9.00 20.88 -18.24
C ASN A 296 8.23 19.55 -18.28
N GLY A 297 7.15 19.38 -17.50
CA GLY A 297 6.37 18.15 -17.44
C GLY A 297 5.66 17.93 -16.10
N TYR A 298 5.24 16.68 -15.84
CA TYR A 298 4.65 16.27 -14.56
C TYR A 298 5.78 16.09 -13.53
N ASP A 299 5.81 16.93 -12.50
CA ASP A 299 6.71 16.78 -11.35
C ASP A 299 5.93 16.85 -10.03
N GLU A 300 5.53 15.68 -9.54
CA GLU A 300 4.84 15.52 -8.25
C GLU A 300 5.60 16.05 -7.04
N TYR A 301 6.92 15.99 -7.12
CA TYR A 301 7.83 16.39 -6.05
C TYR A 301 8.46 17.77 -6.33
N GLY A 302 7.94 18.52 -7.32
CA GLY A 302 8.50 19.79 -7.77
C GLY A 302 8.42 20.91 -6.73
N ASP A 303 7.57 20.75 -5.70
CA ASP A 303 7.54 21.63 -4.53
C ASP A 303 8.54 21.11 -3.49
N GLN A 304 9.55 21.91 -3.15
CA GLN A 304 10.55 21.57 -2.12
C GLN A 304 10.23 22.18 -0.76
N SER A 305 9.06 22.82 -0.61
CA SER A 305 8.69 23.57 0.59
C SER A 305 8.03 22.72 1.68
N GLY A 306 7.52 21.54 1.34
CA GLY A 306 6.75 20.70 2.25
C GLY A 306 7.06 19.21 2.13
N ALA A 307 6.67 18.45 3.16
CA ALA A 307 6.92 17.00 3.23
C ALA A 307 6.08 16.19 2.23
N MET A 308 4.98 16.74 1.69
CA MET A 308 4.25 16.13 0.55
C MET A 308 4.81 16.58 -0.80
N GLY A 309 5.94 17.27 -0.81
CA GLY A 309 6.71 17.58 -2.00
C GLY A 309 7.99 16.79 -1.92
N TYR A 310 9.13 17.41 -2.25
CA TYR A 310 10.42 16.77 -2.14
C TYR A 310 10.78 16.41 -0.69
N SER A 311 10.65 15.13 -0.34
CA SER A 311 11.11 14.60 0.93
C SER A 311 12.63 14.42 0.90
N PHE A 312 13.36 15.33 1.56
CA PHE A 312 14.80 15.18 1.74
C PHE A 312 15.08 14.12 2.83
N PRO A 313 15.87 13.07 2.54
CA PRO A 313 16.42 12.18 3.56
C PRO A 313 17.40 12.92 4.49
#